data_AF-A0A8S3DHY6-F1
#
_entry.id   AF-A0A8S3DHY6-F1
#
_cell.length_a   1.000
_cell.length_b   1.000
_cell.length_c   1.000
_cell.angle_alpha   90.00
_cell.angle_beta   90.00
_cell.angle_gamma   90.00
#
_symmetry.space_group_name_H-M   'P 1'
#
loop_
_entity.id
_entity.type
_entity.pdbx_description
1 polymer ?
#
loop_
_entity_poly.entity_id
_entity_poly.type
_entity_poly.pdbx_seq_one_letter_code
_entity_poly.pdbx_strand_id
1 'polypeptide(L)' 'AVANVRGGAEYGEVWHKDGYKSKKKNTYLDLCACAEWLVSNKYTQTDKLSMAGGSNGGLTVAACANMRPDLFACTIVQ' A
#
# COMPACT_ATOMS: atom_id res chain seq x y z
N ALA A 1 -6.92 7.14 5.79
CA ALA A 1 -5.95 6.44 6.65
C ALA A 1 -4.55 6.66 6.08
N VAL A 2 -3.49 6.52 6.89
CA VAL A 2 -2.08 6.54 6.45
C VAL A 2 -1.44 5.23 6.88
N ALA A 3 -0.79 4.52 5.95
CA ALA A 3 -0.16 3.24 6.19
C ALA A 3 1.37 3.39 6.21
N ASN A 4 1.98 3.21 7.38
CA ASN A 4 3.44 3.20 7.55
C ASN A 4 4.00 1.81 7.18
N VAL A 5 4.04 1.54 5.88
CA VAL A 5 4.44 0.23 5.30
C VAL A 5 5.95 0.02 5.33
N ARG A 6 6.41 -1.24 5.23
CA ARG A 6 7.84 -1.55 5.12
C ARG A 6 8.49 -0.86 3.93
N GLY A 7 9.76 -0.50 4.07
CA GLY A 7 10.50 0.35 3.14
C GLY A 7 10.60 1.81 3.59
N GLY A 8 9.78 2.23 4.56
CA GLY A 8 9.97 3.46 5.32
C GLY A 8 11.02 3.30 6.43
N ALA A 9 11.12 4.29 7.31
CA ALA A 9 12.13 4.37 8.37
C ALA A 9 11.53 4.38 9.79
N GLU A 10 10.24 4.08 9.93
CA GLU A 10 9.47 4.20 11.17
C GLU A 10 10.01 3.30 12.29
N TYR A 11 10.57 2.14 11.93
CA TYR A 11 11.26 1.23 12.84
C TYR A 11 12.74 1.03 12.47
N GLY A 12 13.36 2.07 11.88
CA GLY A 12 14.78 2.08 11.53
C GLY A 12 15.15 1.21 10.33
N GLU A 13 16.45 0.93 10.22
CA GLU A 13 17.06 0.34 9.01
C GLU A 13 16.54 -1.06 8.66
N VAL A 14 16.13 -1.86 9.65
CA VAL A 14 15.55 -3.19 9.43
C VAL A 14 14.22 -3.06 8.66
N TRP A 15 13.38 -2.11 9.06
CA TRP A 15 12.09 -1.84 8.41
C TRP A 15 12.25 -1.34 6.98
N HIS A 16 13.27 -0.49 6.77
CA HIS A 16 13.62 -0.01 5.45
C HIS A 16 14.06 -1.16 4.53
N LYS A 17 15.03 -1.96 4.99
CA LYS A 17 15.57 -3.09 4.22
C LYS A 17 14.52 -4.15 3.89
N ASP A 18 13.54 -4.33 4.77
CA ASP A 18 12.46 -5.30 4.55
C ASP A 18 11.40 -4.85 3.55
N GLY A 19 11.48 -3.63 3.03
CA GLY A 19 10.69 -3.15 1.88
C GLY A 19 11.55 -2.63 0.72
N TYR A 20 12.80 -3.09 0.60
CA TYR A 20 13.78 -2.57 -0.36
C TYR A 20 14.34 -3.66 -1.30
N LYS A 21 14.75 -3.28 -2.53
CA LYS A 21 15.30 -4.18 -3.57
C LYS A 21 14.44 -5.44 -3.78
N SER A 22 15.02 -6.63 -3.58
CA SER A 22 14.33 -7.91 -3.75
C SER A 22 13.15 -8.10 -2.79
N LYS A 23 13.12 -7.36 -1.69
CA LYS A 23 12.01 -7.36 -0.72
C LYS A 23 10.96 -6.27 -0.99
N LYS A 24 11.06 -5.52 -2.10
CA LYS A 24 10.15 -4.40 -2.39
C LYS A 24 8.68 -4.82 -2.46
N LYS A 25 8.40 -6.07 -2.83
CA LYS A 25 7.05 -6.64 -2.82
C LYS A 25 6.36 -6.54 -1.45
N ASN A 26 7.12 -6.54 -0.35
CA ASN A 26 6.57 -6.39 1.00
C ASN A 26 5.87 -5.04 1.20
N THR A 27 6.41 -3.94 0.65
CA THR A 27 5.75 -2.63 0.70
C THR A 27 4.35 -2.70 0.09
N TYR A 28 4.20 -3.39 -1.04
CA TYR A 28 2.94 -3.49 -1.78
C TYR A 28 1.93 -4.37 -1.02
N LEU A 29 2.41 -5.50 -0.49
CA LEU A 29 1.58 -6.42 0.29
C LEU A 29 1.11 -5.78 1.60
N ASP A 30 1.95 -4.99 2.27
CA ASP A 30 1.55 -4.25 3.47
C ASP A 30 0.43 -3.26 3.16
N LEU A 31 0.52 -2.53 2.04
CA LEU A 31 -0.52 -1.58 1.65
C LEU A 31 -1.85 -2.28 1.35
N CYS A 32 -1.81 -3.40 0.62
CA CYS A 32 -3.00 -4.23 0.38
C CYS A 32 -3.58 -4.78 1.70
N ALA A 33 -2.74 -5.24 2.62
CA ALA A 33 -3.20 -5.73 3.92
C ALA A 33 -3.85 -4.62 4.76
N CYS A 34 -3.32 -3.40 4.72
CA CYS A 34 -3.97 -2.24 5.35
C CYS A 34 -5.35 -1.95 4.74
N ALA A 35 -5.47 -2.04 3.40
CA ALA A 35 -6.75 -1.86 2.72
C ALA A 35 -7.77 -2.94 3.10
N GLU A 36 -7.36 -4.21 3.11
CA GLU A 36 -8.19 -5.34 3.55
C GLU A 36 -8.64 -5.20 5.00
N TRP A 37 -7.75 -4.71 5.87
CA TRP A 37 -8.08 -4.45 7.27
C TRP A 37 -9.16 -3.36 7.39
N LEU A 38 -9.07 -2.27 6.63
CA LEU A 38 -10.08 -1.21 6.63
C LEU A 38 -11.46 -1.72 6.17
N VAL A 39 -11.49 -2.56 5.13
CA VAL A 39 -12.72 -3.18 4.63
C VAL A 39 -13.29 -4.15 5.66
N SER A 40 -12.46 -5.02 6.23
CA SER A 40 -12.87 -6.03 7.21
C SER A 40 -13.42 -5.41 8.50
N ASN A 41 -12.86 -4.27 8.92
CA ASN A 41 -13.31 -3.52 10.09
C ASN A 41 -14.41 -2.51 9.76
N LYS A 42 -15.01 -2.58 8.57
CA LYS A 42 -16.18 -1.79 8.16
C LYS A 42 -15.95 -0.27 8.19
N TYR A 43 -14.70 0.19 8.05
CA TYR A 43 -14.41 1.61 7.83
C TYR A 43 -14.77 2.04 6.41
N THR A 44 -14.73 1.11 5.46
CA THR A 44 -15.07 1.31 4.04
C THR A 44 -15.40 -0.03 3.37
N GLN A 45 -15.62 -0.02 2.07
CA GLN A 45 -15.84 -1.17 1.18
C GLN A 45 -15.05 -0.94 -0.12
N THR A 46 -14.75 -2.01 -0.86
CA THR A 46 -13.84 -1.98 -2.03
C THR A 46 -14.27 -0.95 -3.09
N ASP A 47 -15.56 -0.84 -3.36
CA ASP A 47 -16.18 0.13 -4.30
C ASP A 47 -16.13 1.61 -3.81
N LYS A 48 -15.72 1.85 -2.56
CA LYS A 48 -15.57 3.19 -1.96
C LYS A 48 -14.15 3.47 -1.45
N LEU A 49 -13.23 2.54 -1.64
CA LEU A 49 -11.85 2.68 -1.18
C LEU A 49 -10.96 3.19 -2.31
N SER A 50 -10.33 4.33 -2.07
CA SER A 50 -9.32 4.91 -2.96
C SER A 50 -7.93 4.82 -2.31
N MET A 51 -6.90 4.70 -3.14
CA MET A 51 -5.51 4.88 -2.71
C MET A 51 -4.82 5.99 -3.49
N ALA A 52 -3.87 6.66 -2.85
CA ALA A 52 -3.10 7.75 -3.43
C ALA A 52 -1.64 7.67 -3.01
N GLY A 53 -0.73 8.01 -3.91
CA GLY A 53 0.70 8.04 -3.61
C GLY A 53 1.50 8.86 -4.64
N GLY A 54 2.52 9.57 -4.14
CA GLY A 54 3.42 10.38 -4.97
C GLY A 54 4.84 9.80 -5.02
N SER A 55 5.55 9.96 -6.15
CA SER A 55 6.93 9.48 -6.33
C SER A 55 7.04 7.97 -6.10
N ASN A 56 7.85 7.50 -5.14
CA ASN A 56 7.87 6.08 -4.75
C ASN A 56 6.52 5.57 -4.24
N GLY A 57 5.70 6.45 -3.66
CA GLY A 57 4.31 6.17 -3.32
C GLY A 57 3.45 5.93 -4.57
N GLY A 58 3.69 6.68 -5.65
CA GLY A 58 3.04 6.49 -6.95
C GLY A 58 3.34 5.12 -7.55
N LEU A 59 4.62 4.72 -7.55
CA LEU A 59 5.02 3.36 -7.91
C LEU A 59 4.34 2.31 -7.04
N THR A 60 4.22 2.58 -5.74
CA THR A 60 3.60 1.65 -4.77
C THR A 60 2.12 1.44 -5.07
N VAL A 61 1.34 2.50 -5.26
CA VAL A 61 -0.09 2.37 -5.57
C VAL A 61 -0.33 1.80 -6.96
N ALA A 62 0.50 2.13 -7.96
CA ALA A 62 0.40 1.52 -9.29
C ALA A 62 0.68 0.01 -9.27
N ALA A 63 1.70 -0.43 -8.51
CA ALA A 63 1.99 -1.85 -8.33
C ALA A 63 0.83 -2.57 -7.64
N CYS A 64 0.22 -1.96 -6.62
CA CYS A 64 -0.95 -2.52 -5.94
C CYS A 64 -2.15 -2.63 -6.88
N ALA A 65 -2.42 -1.63 -7.72
CA ALA A 65 -3.52 -1.66 -8.68
C ALA A 65 -3.37 -2.82 -9.69
N ASN A 66 -2.14 -3.11 -10.13
CA ASN A 66 -1.86 -4.25 -11.01
C ASN A 66 -1.99 -5.60 -10.29
N MET A 67 -1.57 -5.69 -9.02
CA MET A 67 -1.60 -6.94 -8.25
C MET A 67 -2.99 -7.28 -7.70
N ARG A 68 -3.77 -6.27 -7.34
CA ARG A 68 -5.08 -6.35 -6.67
C ARG A 68 -6.07 -5.32 -7.23
N PRO A 69 -6.44 -5.44 -8.53
CA PRO A 69 -7.39 -4.52 -9.16
C PRO A 69 -8.79 -4.59 -8.54
N ASP A 70 -9.10 -5.65 -7.79
CA ASP A 70 -10.36 -5.88 -7.08
C ASP A 70 -10.51 -5.08 -5.77
N LEU A 71 -9.42 -4.55 -5.22
CA LEU A 71 -9.37 -4.04 -3.85
C LEU A 71 -9.65 -2.54 -3.73
N PHE A 72 -9.47 -1.78 -4.80
CA PHE A 72 -9.58 -0.31 -4.81
C PHE A 72 -10.47 0.17 -5.96
N ALA A 73 -11.42 1.05 -5.67
CA ALA A 73 -12.26 1.68 -6.68
C ALA A 73 -11.53 2.77 -7.49
N CYS A 74 -10.51 3.40 -6.90
CA CYS A 74 -9.77 4.48 -7.53
C CYS A 74 -8.30 4.49 -7.08
N THR A 75 -7.40 4.78 -8.02
CA THR A 75 -5.97 4.92 -7.78
C THR A 75 -5.49 6.27 -8.30
N ILE A 76 -4.89 7.08 -7.43
CA ILE A 76 -4.33 8.39 -7.77
C ILE A 76 -2.80 8.28 -7.73
N VAL A 77 -2.16 8.40 -8.89
CA VAL A 77 -0.70 8.32 -9.06
C VAL A 77 -0.16 9.72 -9.33
N GLN A 78 0.80 10.19 -8.51
CA GLN A 78 1.39 11.54 -8.60
C GLN A 78 2.90 11.52 -8.77
#